data_AF-A0A1D1W7J7-F1
#
_entry.id   AF-A0A1D1W7J7-F1
#
_cell.length_a   1.000
_cell.length_b   1.000
_cell.length_c   1.000
_cell.angle_alpha   90.00
_cell.angle_beta   90.00
_cell.angle_gamma   90.00
#
_symmetry.space_group_name_H-M   'P 1'
#
loop_
_entity.id
_entity.type
_entity.pdbx_description
1 polymer ?
#
loop_
_entity_poly.entity_id
_entity_poly.type
_entity_poly.pdbx_seq_one_letter_code
_entity_poly.pdbx_strand_id
1 'polypeptide(L)'
;MFELDARSRELVSKRLATSTRRGYRHGFERFRSFCLSHHLPYLPTDRQTIRRFVSWLDSEGLSGKTATVYVAGVRSEQLEHGFEDPGRNDHYLSMMLKGLTNQTRPDTYKRKPLTIEHLRQLKVDLFGSLILRHDQLMLWSAFTMAFYGMLRVSEYTS
;
A
#
# COMPACT_ATOMS: atom_id res chain seq x y z
N MET A 1 31.23 -11.43 15.54
CA MET A 1 30.88 -10.56 14.39
C MET A 1 29.64 -11.07 13.68
N PHE A 2 29.61 -12.31 13.17
CA PHE A 2 28.43 -12.94 12.54
C PHE A 2 27.11 -12.87 13.35
N GLU A 3 27.18 -13.03 14.67
CA GLU A 3 25.98 -12.95 15.54
C GLU A 3 25.40 -11.53 15.62
N LEU A 4 26.25 -10.51 15.61
CA LEU A 4 25.83 -9.11 15.60
C LEU A 4 25.21 -8.73 14.24
N ASP A 5 25.76 -9.25 13.14
CA ASP A 5 25.22 -9.03 11.80
C ASP A 5 23.84 -9.71 11.62
N ALA A 6 23.67 -10.92 12.14
CA ALA A 6 22.38 -11.61 12.15
C ALA A 6 21.34 -10.83 12.96
N ARG A 7 21.72 -10.32 14.14
CA ARG A 7 20.84 -9.50 14.98
C ARG A 7 20.47 -8.18 14.31
N SER A 8 21.43 -7.53 13.64
CA SER A 8 21.20 -6.31 12.85
C SER A 8 20.14 -6.54 11.76
N ARG A 9 20.26 -7.65 11.00
CA ARG A 9 19.27 -8.04 9.98
C ARG A 9 17.89 -8.33 10.58
N GLU A 10 17.84 -8.97 11.73
CA GLU A 10 16.58 -9.24 12.44
C GLU A 10 15.87 -7.94 12.84
N LEU A 11 16.60 -6.97 13.40
CA LEU A 11 16.08 -5.65 13.77
C LEU A 11 15.57 -4.89 12.54
N VAL A 12 16.32 -4.92 11.44
CA VAL A 12 15.91 -4.36 10.15
C VAL A 12 14.60 -5.01 9.67
N SER A 13 14.49 -6.34 9.77
CA SER A 13 13.26 -7.04 9.35
C SER A 13 12.04 -6.60 10.18
N LYS A 14 12.22 -6.36 11.48
CA LYS A 14 11.15 -5.97 12.42
C LYS A 14 10.75 -4.49 12.31
N ARG A 15 11.50 -3.67 11.56
CA ARG A 15 11.23 -2.22 11.44
C ARG A 15 9.89 -1.88 10.76
N LEU A 16 9.35 -2.79 9.96
CA LEU A 16 8.11 -2.58 9.19
C LEU A 16 7.01 -3.55 9.64
N ALA A 17 5.79 -3.01 9.76
CA ALA A 17 4.58 -3.83 9.82
C ALA A 17 4.46 -4.72 8.57
N THR A 18 3.82 -5.88 8.72
CA THR A 18 3.66 -6.87 7.61
C THR A 18 2.95 -6.27 6.40
N SER A 19 1.95 -5.40 6.62
CA SER A 19 1.24 -4.66 5.58
C SER A 19 2.16 -3.70 4.81
N THR A 20 3.00 -2.93 5.50
CA THR A 20 3.97 -2.01 4.90
C THR A 20 5.03 -2.77 4.11
N ARG A 21 5.56 -3.87 4.65
CA ARG A 21 6.54 -4.74 3.96
C ARG A 21 5.98 -5.28 2.65
N ARG A 22 4.72 -5.71 2.64
CA ARG A 22 4.03 -6.17 1.42
C ARG A 22 3.90 -5.06 0.38
N GLY A 23 3.55 -3.83 0.80
CA GLY A 23 3.50 -2.67 -0.08
C GLY A 23 4.84 -2.32 -0.71
N TYR A 24 5.92 -2.33 0.10
CA TYR A 24 7.28 -2.07 -0.37
C TYR A 24 7.74 -3.13 -1.36
N ARG A 25 7.61 -4.42 -1.01
CA ARG A 25 7.97 -5.53 -1.90
C ARG A 25 7.25 -5.44 -3.24
N HIS A 26 5.94 -5.19 -3.22
CA HIS A 26 5.17 -5.04 -4.45
C HIS A 26 5.62 -3.84 -5.28
N GLY A 27 5.94 -2.72 -4.64
CA GLY A 27 6.50 -1.54 -5.31
C GLY A 27 7.87 -1.80 -5.94
N PHE A 28 8.73 -2.55 -5.26
CA PHE A 28 10.02 -2.96 -5.81
C PHE A 28 9.89 -3.93 -6.99
N GLU A 29 8.98 -4.91 -6.93
CA GLU A 29 8.74 -5.80 -8.07
C GLU A 29 8.24 -5.03 -9.31
N ARG A 30 7.40 -4.01 -9.11
CA ARG A 30 6.98 -3.10 -10.20
C ARG A 30 8.16 -2.31 -10.75
N PHE A 31 9.05 -1.81 -9.88
CA PHE A 31 10.28 -1.13 -10.31
C PHE A 31 11.21 -2.06 -11.09
N ARG A 32 11.44 -3.28 -10.60
CA ARG A 32 12.23 -4.30 -11.27
C ARG A 32 11.68 -4.60 -12.66
N SER A 33 10.37 -4.74 -12.78
CA SER A 33 9.70 -4.97 -14.08
C SER A 33 9.94 -3.82 -15.06
N PHE A 34 9.78 -2.57 -14.59
CA PHE A 34 10.10 -1.36 -15.37
C PHE A 34 11.58 -1.33 -15.81
N CYS A 35 12.50 -1.59 -14.90
CA CYS A 35 13.93 -1.62 -15.22
C CYS A 35 14.25 -2.69 -16.28
N LEU A 36 13.71 -3.89 -16.14
CA LEU A 36 13.90 -4.98 -17.10
C LEU A 36 13.35 -4.63 -18.49
N SER A 37 12.17 -4.01 -18.57
CA SER A 37 11.57 -3.62 -19.86
C SER A 37 12.30 -2.46 -20.55
N HIS A 38 13.02 -1.63 -19.79
CA HIS A 38 13.76 -0.48 -20.30
C HIS A 38 15.29 -0.70 -20.34
N HIS A 39 15.76 -1.93 -20.09
CA HIS A 39 17.18 -2.28 -20.04
C HIS A 39 18.00 -1.39 -19.07
N LEU A 40 17.40 -1.07 -17.91
CA LEU A 40 18.03 -0.30 -16.84
C LEU A 40 18.42 -1.22 -15.67
N PRO A 41 19.48 -0.92 -14.92
CA PRO A 41 19.82 -1.68 -13.73
C PRO A 41 18.81 -1.35 -12.60
N TYR A 42 18.20 -2.39 -12.02
CA TYR A 42 17.31 -2.23 -10.86
C TYR A 42 18.07 -2.29 -9.53
N LEU A 43 19.27 -2.86 -9.51
CA LEU A 43 20.10 -3.02 -8.31
C LEU A 43 21.58 -3.16 -8.71
N PRO A 44 22.46 -2.20 -8.37
CA PRO A 44 22.13 -0.87 -7.87
C PRO A 44 21.39 -0.02 -8.92
N THR A 45 20.56 0.93 -8.48
CA THR A 45 19.93 1.92 -9.35
C THR A 45 20.48 3.33 -9.09
N ASP A 46 20.36 4.23 -10.07
CA ASP A 46 20.69 5.64 -9.92
C ASP A 46 19.46 6.55 -9.68
N ARG A 47 19.73 7.82 -9.37
CA ARG A 47 18.73 8.89 -9.20
C ARG A 47 17.83 9.05 -10.43
N GLN A 48 18.43 9.03 -11.62
CA GLN A 48 17.72 9.32 -12.86
C GLN A 48 16.71 8.22 -13.19
N THR A 49 17.04 6.97 -12.91
CA THR A 49 16.20 5.79 -13.12
C THR A 49 14.98 5.82 -12.21
N ILE A 50 15.12 6.25 -10.95
CA ILE A 50 13.96 6.42 -10.06
C ILE A 50 13.06 7.55 -10.50
N ARG A 51 13.62 8.68 -10.96
CA ARG A 51 12.81 9.77 -11.51
C ARG A 51 12.03 9.31 -12.74
N ARG A 52 12.68 8.59 -13.67
CA ARG A 52 12.02 7.97 -14.83
C ARG A 52 10.93 7.00 -14.41
N PHE A 53 11.17 6.20 -13.37
CA PHE A 53 10.17 5.31 -12.80
C PHE A 53 8.95 6.08 -12.29
N VAL A 54 9.14 7.20 -11.57
CA VAL A 54 8.01 8.05 -11.12
C VAL A 54 7.21 8.58 -12.31
N SER A 55 7.88 9.07 -13.35
CA SER A 55 7.20 9.50 -14.59
C SER A 55 6.43 8.35 -15.26
N TRP A 56 7.01 7.16 -15.29
CA TRP A 56 6.35 5.97 -15.84
C TRP A 56 5.13 5.56 -15.02
N LEU A 57 5.21 5.60 -13.69
CA LEU A 57 4.06 5.34 -12.81
C LEU A 57 2.91 6.32 -13.05
N ASP A 58 3.21 7.59 -13.34
CA ASP A 58 2.17 8.55 -13.72
C ASP A 58 1.54 8.21 -15.07
N SER A 59 2.34 7.83 -16.08
CA SER A 59 1.82 7.39 -17.38
C SER A 59 0.94 6.14 -17.29
N GLU A 60 1.20 5.27 -16.31
CA GLU A 60 0.39 4.09 -15.98
C GLU A 60 -0.86 4.43 -15.15
N GLY A 61 -1.07 5.71 -14.81
CA GLY A 61 -2.22 6.16 -14.03
C GLY A 61 -2.15 5.78 -12.55
N LEU A 62 -0.98 5.55 -11.95
CA LEU A 62 -0.84 5.22 -10.52
C LEU A 62 -0.83 6.44 -9.60
N SER A 63 -1.62 6.40 -8.52
CA SER A 63 -1.81 7.58 -7.64
C SER A 63 -0.49 8.05 -7.01
N GLY A 64 -0.36 9.34 -6.72
CA GLY A 64 0.83 9.88 -6.05
C GLY A 64 1.12 9.22 -4.70
N LYS A 65 0.07 8.83 -3.95
CA LYS A 65 0.23 8.05 -2.71
C LYS A 65 0.83 6.68 -2.98
N THR A 66 0.33 5.97 -4.00
CA THR A 66 0.87 4.65 -4.40
C THR A 66 2.31 4.76 -4.89
N ALA A 67 2.61 5.74 -5.75
CA ALA A 67 3.94 5.98 -6.27
C ALA A 67 4.95 6.28 -5.15
N THR A 68 4.54 7.06 -4.14
CA THR A 68 5.38 7.32 -2.96
C THR A 68 5.72 6.04 -2.20
N VAL A 69 4.75 5.15 -2.00
CA VAL A 69 4.97 3.83 -1.36
C VAL A 69 5.92 2.97 -2.20
N TYR A 70 5.77 2.99 -3.53
CA TYR A 70 6.65 2.21 -4.41
C TYR A 70 8.09 2.73 -4.38
N VAL A 71 8.29 4.04 -4.47
CA VAL A 71 9.62 4.66 -4.35
C VAL A 71 10.24 4.34 -2.99
N ALA A 72 9.46 4.36 -1.90
CA ALA A 72 9.95 3.96 -0.59
C ALA A 72 10.40 2.48 -0.55
N GLY A 73 9.67 1.59 -1.24
CA GLY A 73 10.07 0.20 -1.45
C GLY A 73 11.40 0.06 -2.19
N VAL A 74 11.60 0.80 -3.28
CA VAL A 74 12.87 0.81 -4.01
C VAL A 74 14.02 1.26 -3.12
N ARG A 75 13.86 2.38 -2.40
CA ARG A 75 14.89 2.90 -1.48
C ARG A 75 15.20 1.90 -0.36
N SER A 76 14.18 1.25 0.19
CA SER A 76 14.32 0.20 1.21
C SER A 76 15.16 -0.97 0.70
N GLU A 77 14.89 -1.44 -0.51
CA GLU A 77 15.58 -2.58 -1.13
C GLU A 77 17.04 -2.28 -1.49
N GLN A 78 17.35 -1.08 -1.95
CA GLN A 78 18.74 -0.65 -2.16
C GLN A 78 19.54 -0.72 -0.85
N LEU A 79 18.98 -0.15 0.23
CA LEU A 79 19.62 -0.14 1.55
C LEU A 79 19.77 -1.55 2.14
N GLU A 80 18.77 -2.42 1.98
CA GLU A 80 18.82 -3.81 2.45
C GLU A 80 19.91 -4.64 1.74
N HIS A 81 20.18 -4.33 0.46
CA HIS A 81 21.27 -4.94 -0.30
C HIS A 81 22.63 -4.23 -0.13
N GLY A 82 22.71 -3.22 0.74
CA GLY A 82 23.96 -2.52 1.06
C GLY A 82 24.35 -1.41 0.07
N PHE A 83 23.44 -0.99 -0.81
CA PHE A 83 23.64 0.13 -1.72
C PHE A 83 23.21 1.46 -1.10
N GLU A 84 23.68 2.57 -1.68
CA GLU A 84 23.23 3.90 -1.28
C GLU A 84 21.75 4.11 -1.64
N ASP A 85 21.04 4.90 -0.83
CA ASP A 85 19.69 5.34 -1.14
C ASP A 85 19.70 6.27 -2.38
N PRO A 86 19.17 5.82 -3.52
CA PRO A 86 19.17 6.59 -4.77
C PRO A 86 18.26 7.82 -4.73
N GLY A 87 17.36 7.94 -3.75
CA GLY A 87 16.54 9.14 -3.52
C GLY A 87 17.11 10.09 -2.46
N ARG A 88 18.27 9.77 -1.86
CA ARG A 88 18.85 10.57 -0.78
C ARG A 88 19.17 11.98 -1.25
N ASN A 89 18.66 12.97 -0.52
CA ASN A 89 18.83 14.40 -0.81
C ASN A 89 18.36 14.82 -2.22
N ASP A 90 17.44 14.06 -2.82
CA ASP A 90 16.86 14.40 -4.11
C ASP A 90 15.59 15.26 -3.95
N HIS A 91 15.79 16.59 -3.91
CA HIS A 91 14.68 17.54 -3.83
C HIS A 91 13.77 17.45 -5.05
N TYR A 92 14.32 17.20 -6.23
CA TYR A 92 13.55 17.10 -7.47
C TYR A 92 12.60 15.91 -7.45
N LEU A 93 13.06 14.74 -6.99
CA LEU A 93 12.19 13.57 -6.77
C LEU A 93 11.04 13.89 -5.80
N SER A 94 11.33 14.65 -4.74
CA SER A 94 10.31 15.08 -3.78
C SER A 94 9.28 16.01 -4.42
N MET A 95 9.71 16.94 -5.29
CA MET A 95 8.82 17.80 -6.08
C MET A 95 7.95 16.99 -7.04
N MET A 96 8.52 15.98 -7.73
CA MET A 96 7.77 15.11 -8.64
C MET A 96 6.66 14.34 -7.92
N LEU A 97 6.98 13.70 -6.79
CA LEU A 97 5.99 12.96 -6.00
C LEU A 97 4.89 13.88 -5.45
N LYS A 98 5.25 15.11 -5.05
CA LYS A 98 4.28 16.13 -4.63
C LYS A 98 3.38 16.56 -5.79
N GLY A 99 3.94 16.79 -6.98
CA GLY A 99 3.19 17.10 -8.20
C GLY A 99 2.17 16.01 -8.51
N LEU A 100 2.62 14.74 -8.49
CA LEU A 100 1.78 13.57 -8.72
C LEU A 100 0.65 13.41 -7.69
N THR A 101 0.89 13.84 -6.46
CA THR A 101 -0.12 13.81 -5.38
C THR A 101 -1.15 14.92 -5.53
N ASN A 102 -0.73 16.09 -5.99
CA ASN A 102 -1.59 17.25 -6.20
C ASN A 102 -2.40 17.18 -7.50
N GLN A 103 -1.96 16.36 -8.46
CA GLN A 103 -2.67 16.15 -9.70
C GLN A 103 -4.08 15.64 -9.41
N THR A 104 -5.07 16.44 -9.78
CA THR A 104 -6.48 16.07 -9.64
C THR A 104 -6.76 15.00 -10.69
N ARG A 105 -7.00 13.79 -10.23
CA ARG A 105 -7.42 12.68 -11.07
C ARG A 105 -8.95 12.61 -11.06
N PRO A 106 -9.58 12.17 -12.17
CA PRO A 106 -11.02 11.94 -12.17
C PRO A 106 -11.38 11.08 -10.96
N ASP A 107 -12.42 11.50 -10.24
CA ASP A 107 -12.68 11.08 -8.86
C ASP A 107 -12.63 9.55 -8.75
N THR A 108 -11.55 9.02 -8.15
CA THR A 108 -11.49 7.61 -7.77
C THR A 108 -12.71 7.36 -6.90
N TYR A 109 -13.52 6.36 -7.25
CA TYR A 109 -14.77 6.00 -6.57
C TYR A 109 -14.66 6.23 -5.05
N LYS A 110 -15.23 7.35 -4.58
CA LYS A 110 -15.31 7.63 -3.15
C LYS A 110 -16.40 6.73 -2.61
N ARG A 111 -16.02 5.85 -1.68
CA ARG A 111 -17.00 5.03 -0.97
C ARG A 111 -18.02 5.97 -0.33
N LYS A 112 -19.29 5.82 -0.72
CA LYS A 112 -20.38 6.55 -0.09
C LYS A 112 -20.46 6.15 1.39
N PRO A 113 -20.79 7.07 2.30
CA PRO A 113 -21.00 6.73 3.70
C PRO A 113 -22.05 5.63 3.85
N LEU A 114 -21.74 4.63 4.69
CA LEU A 114 -22.76 3.68 5.14
C LEU A 114 -23.72 4.44 6.06
N THR A 115 -25.02 4.27 5.87
CA THR A 115 -26.05 4.98 6.64
C THR A 115 -26.93 3.99 7.37
N ILE A 116 -27.72 4.49 8.33
CA ILE A 116 -28.71 3.68 9.05
C ILE A 116 -29.70 3.03 8.07
N GLU A 117 -30.03 3.70 6.96
CA GLU A 117 -30.94 3.13 5.96
C GLU A 117 -30.32 1.93 5.24
N HIS A 118 -29.03 2.02 4.91
CA HIS A 118 -28.31 0.86 4.37
C HIS A 118 -28.30 -0.31 5.38
N LEU A 119 -28.14 -0.05 6.68
CA LEU A 119 -28.22 -1.10 7.71
C LEU A 119 -29.60 -1.74 7.80
N ARG A 120 -30.67 -0.94 7.69
CA ARG A 120 -32.05 -1.46 7.70
C ARG A 120 -32.28 -2.37 6.49
N GLN A 121 -31.85 -1.95 5.31
CA GLN A 121 -31.95 -2.75 4.10
C GLN A 121 -31.16 -4.05 4.23
N LEU A 122 -29.90 -3.98 4.69
CA LEU A 122 -29.07 -5.16 4.94
C LEU A 122 -29.72 -6.14 5.92
N LYS A 123 -30.41 -5.64 6.95
CA LYS A 123 -31.15 -6.49 7.89
C LYS A 123 -32.25 -7.28 7.18
N VAL A 124 -33.09 -6.61 6.40
CA VAL A 124 -34.20 -7.24 5.68
C VAL A 124 -33.68 -8.30 4.73
N ASP A 125 -32.68 -7.96 3.92
CA ASP A 125 -32.11 -8.86 2.93
C ASP A 125 -31.41 -10.07 3.58
N LEU A 126 -30.67 -9.85 4.67
CA LEU A 126 -29.95 -10.91 5.39
C LEU A 126 -30.92 -11.92 6.01
N PHE A 127 -31.94 -11.46 6.72
CA PHE A 127 -32.90 -12.35 7.38
C PHE A 127 -33.94 -12.96 6.42
N GLY A 128 -34.08 -12.41 5.22
CA GLY A 128 -34.85 -13.00 4.12
C GLY A 128 -34.06 -13.99 3.25
N SER A 129 -32.74 -14.12 3.45
CA SER A 129 -31.87 -14.98 2.65
C SER A 129 -31.92 -16.47 3.07
N LEU A 130 -31.36 -17.34 2.22
CA LEU A 130 -31.20 -18.78 2.48
C LEU A 130 -30.01 -19.11 3.41
N ILE A 131 -29.33 -18.09 3.95
CA ILE A 131 -28.21 -18.27 4.88
C ILE A 131 -28.74 -18.90 6.18
N LEU A 132 -27.97 -19.81 6.78
CA LEU A 132 -28.32 -20.44 8.05
C LEU A 132 -28.57 -19.39 9.13
N ARG A 133 -29.56 -19.65 10.00
CA ARG A 133 -29.97 -18.69 11.05
C ARG A 133 -28.81 -18.26 11.95
N HIS A 134 -27.89 -19.17 12.25
CA HIS A 134 -26.69 -18.87 13.02
C HIS A 134 -25.82 -17.82 12.33
N ASP A 135 -25.51 -18.02 11.05
CA ASP A 135 -24.68 -17.13 10.25
C ASP A 135 -25.37 -15.78 10.02
N GLN A 136 -26.70 -15.75 9.86
CA GLN A 136 -27.47 -14.50 9.81
C GLN A 136 -27.27 -13.66 11.08
N LEU A 137 -27.36 -14.28 12.26
CA LEU A 137 -27.15 -13.59 13.54
C LEU A 137 -25.71 -13.13 13.71
N MET A 138 -24.74 -13.97 13.31
CA MET A 138 -23.32 -13.64 13.34
C MET A 138 -23.02 -12.42 12.46
N LEU A 139 -23.46 -12.45 11.20
CA LEU A 139 -23.26 -11.34 10.25
C LEU A 139 -23.96 -10.06 10.73
N TRP A 140 -25.19 -10.16 11.23
CA TRP A 140 -25.90 -9.00 11.77
C TRP A 140 -25.19 -8.37 12.98
N SER A 141 -24.65 -9.21 13.86
CA SER A 141 -23.85 -8.75 15.01
C SER A 141 -22.58 -8.05 14.53
N ALA A 142 -21.88 -8.61 13.54
CA ALA A 142 -20.69 -8.00 12.96
C ALA A 142 -20.99 -6.64 12.29
N PHE A 143 -22.08 -6.53 11.53
CA PHE A 143 -22.46 -5.28 10.85
C PHE A 143 -22.82 -4.17 11.85
N THR A 144 -23.59 -4.50 12.89
CA THR A 144 -23.97 -3.52 13.91
C THR A 144 -22.77 -3.11 14.77
N MET A 145 -21.91 -4.06 15.16
CA MET A 145 -20.67 -3.76 15.88
C MET A 145 -19.73 -2.87 15.05
N ALA A 146 -19.53 -3.17 13.77
CA ALA A 146 -18.69 -2.36 12.89
C ALA A 146 -19.24 -0.94 12.71
N PHE A 147 -20.56 -0.79 12.50
CA PHE A 147 -21.18 0.51 12.29
C PHE A 147 -21.19 1.37 13.55
N TYR A 148 -21.69 0.83 14.67
CA TYR A 148 -21.82 1.60 15.92
C TYR A 148 -20.50 1.75 16.67
N GLY A 149 -19.60 0.77 16.55
CA GLY A 149 -18.25 0.86 17.09
C GLY A 149 -17.28 1.66 16.22
N MET A 150 -17.70 2.10 15.03
CA MET A 150 -16.85 2.79 14.05
C MET A 150 -15.57 2.01 13.71
N LEU A 151 -15.68 0.67 13.71
CA LEU A 151 -14.52 -0.21 13.61
C LEU A 151 -14.10 -0.42 12.17
N ARG A 152 -12.79 -0.49 11.94
CA ARG A 152 -12.23 -1.03 10.70
C ARG A 152 -12.36 -2.55 10.71
N VAL A 153 -12.47 -3.16 9.53
CA VAL A 153 -12.52 -4.63 9.39
C VAL A 153 -11.37 -5.31 10.15
N SER A 154 -10.16 -4.76 10.05
CA SER A 154 -8.98 -5.30 10.75
C SER A 154 -9.06 -5.27 12.28
N GLU A 155 -9.98 -4.52 12.88
CA GLU A 155 -10.08 -4.39 14.34
C GLU A 155 -10.93 -5.49 14.98
N TYR A 156 -11.79 -6.16 14.21
CA TYR A 156 -12.69 -7.20 14.73
C TYR A 156 -12.62 -8.53 13.94
N THR A 157 -11.74 -8.62 12.94
CA THR A 157 -11.44 -9.87 12.21
C THR A 157 -9.99 -10.35 12.37
N SER A 158 -9.20 -9.71 13.24
CA SER A 158 -7.83 -10.11 13.56
C SER A 158 -7.81 -11.02 14.79
#